data_AF-A0A0J8AYI4-F1
#
_entry.id   AF-A0A0J8AYI4-F1
#
_cell.length_a   1.000
_cell.length_b   1.000
_cell.length_c   1.000
_cell.angle_alpha   90.00
_cell.angle_beta   90.00
_cell.angle_gamma   90.00
#
_symmetry.space_group_name_H-M   'P 1'
#
loop_
_entity.id
_entity.type
_entity.pdbx_description
1 polymer ?
#
loop_
_entity_poly.entity_id
_entity_poly.type
_entity_poly.pdbx_seq_one_letter_code
_entity_poly.pdbx_strand_id
1 'polypeptide(L)'
;TATDVTHPIRVLIQLQRQQSDPDYGAIGIYVLANNGPAEEKLGVCDGDVLARSEFVTANETLVELVVPTNVWPSSSDSGVKHVVVVPCTYEPGIVDTFTLTVYADHNISLVPISNRWSVTRALSSCWSVQNSGGCRNYETWQKNPSFTLSCPPSRSNDQPSSWSAMCIVSQPDPEHILPIGFYVIDTTGRTRCKGTFSLAPEVFGQMTFRRDEAPYTFYACTFNPGLAGDFNVQVFSEYPCTLEPCHSPRR
;
A
#
# COMPACT_ATOMS: atom_id res chain seq x y z
N THR A 1 -39.44 -12.77 17.38
CA THR A 1 -38.05 -13.21 17.59
C THR A 1 -37.63 -14.04 16.39
N ALA A 2 -37.09 -13.38 15.36
CA ALA A 2 -36.46 -14.07 14.24
C ALA A 2 -34.96 -13.85 14.39
N THR A 3 -34.26 -14.89 14.82
CA THR A 3 -32.80 -14.98 14.82
C THR A 3 -32.35 -15.05 13.37
N ASP A 4 -31.96 -13.90 12.81
CA ASP A 4 -31.29 -13.81 11.52
C ASP A 4 -29.87 -14.36 11.69
N VAL A 5 -29.74 -15.68 11.60
CA VAL A 5 -28.45 -16.36 11.61
C VAL A 5 -27.94 -16.32 10.18
N THR A 6 -27.17 -15.28 9.88
CA THR A 6 -26.44 -15.15 8.63
C THR A 6 -25.48 -16.34 8.51
N HIS A 7 -25.69 -17.19 7.51
CA HIS A 7 -24.90 -18.40 7.27
C HIS A 7 -23.56 -18.05 6.59
N PRO A 8 -22.42 -18.62 7.03
CA PRO A 8 -21.12 -18.29 6.47
C PRO A 8 -21.07 -18.65 4.99
N ILE A 9 -20.50 -17.75 4.18
CA ILE A 9 -20.36 -17.97 2.73
C ILE A 9 -19.13 -18.84 2.52
N ARG A 10 -19.30 -19.98 1.84
CA ARG A 10 -18.19 -20.87 1.49
C ARG A 10 -17.78 -20.62 0.06
N VAL A 11 -16.48 -20.42 -0.13
CA VAL A 11 -15.90 -20.05 -1.41
C VAL A 11 -14.75 -21.00 -1.71
N LEU A 12 -14.72 -21.54 -2.92
CA LEU A 12 -13.59 -22.26 -3.48
C LEU A 12 -13.06 -21.45 -4.67
N ILE A 13 -11.78 -21.10 -4.62
CA ILE A 13 -11.12 -20.30 -5.65
C ILE A 13 -10.12 -21.21 -6.37
N GLN A 14 -10.24 -21.30 -7.69
CA GLN A 14 -9.35 -22.05 -8.56
C GLN A 14 -8.54 -21.11 -9.44
N LEU A 15 -7.22 -21.31 -9.43
CA LEU A 15 -6.28 -20.70 -10.37
C LEU A 15 -5.78 -21.78 -11.32
N GLN A 16 -5.99 -21.61 -12.61
CA GLN A 16 -5.57 -22.54 -13.66
C GLN A 16 -4.73 -21.82 -14.71
N ARG A 17 -3.57 -22.36 -15.06
CA ARG A 17 -2.75 -21.86 -16.18
C ARG A 17 -3.34 -22.28 -17.52
N GLN A 18 -3.16 -21.47 -18.55
CA GLN A 18 -3.65 -21.78 -19.89
C GLN A 18 -2.64 -22.58 -20.73
N GLN A 19 -1.37 -22.56 -20.37
CA GLN A 19 -0.30 -23.28 -21.06
C GLN A 19 0.39 -24.25 -20.10
N SER A 20 0.98 -25.30 -20.64
CA SER A 20 1.74 -26.31 -19.91
C SER A 20 3.15 -26.44 -20.52
N ASP A 21 4.08 -25.64 -20.00
CA ASP A 21 5.50 -25.62 -20.33
C ASP A 21 6.25 -26.08 -19.06
N PRO A 22 7.22 -26.99 -19.18
CA PRO A 22 7.98 -27.50 -18.04
C PRO A 22 8.76 -26.45 -17.23
N ASP A 23 9.02 -25.25 -17.74
CA ASP A 23 9.83 -24.21 -17.04
C ASP A 23 8.99 -23.19 -16.24
N TYR A 24 7.74 -23.52 -15.94
CA TYR A 24 6.85 -22.62 -15.21
C TYR A 24 7.13 -22.59 -13.70
N GLY A 25 7.68 -21.47 -13.21
CA GLY A 25 7.86 -21.18 -11.78
C GLY A 25 6.54 -21.30 -11.00
N ALA A 26 6.59 -21.59 -9.70
CA ALA A 26 5.43 -22.04 -8.93
C ALA A 26 4.31 -20.98 -8.84
N ILE A 27 3.04 -21.40 -8.82
CA ILE A 27 1.87 -20.51 -8.68
C ILE A 27 1.15 -20.71 -7.35
N GLY A 28 0.51 -19.64 -6.87
CA GLY A 28 -0.28 -19.63 -5.64
C GLY A 28 -1.38 -18.57 -5.67
N ILE A 29 -2.26 -18.65 -4.68
CA ILE A 29 -3.36 -17.70 -4.48
C ILE A 29 -3.24 -17.14 -3.07
N TYR A 30 -3.29 -15.80 -2.95
CA TYR A 30 -3.62 -15.14 -1.70
C TYR A 30 -5.05 -14.61 -1.73
N VAL A 31 -5.74 -14.77 -0.62
CA VAL A 31 -7.07 -14.22 -0.38
C VAL A 31 -6.97 -13.23 0.77
N LEU A 32 -7.29 -11.97 0.50
CA LEU A 32 -7.05 -10.87 1.42
C LEU A 32 -8.35 -10.20 1.83
N ALA A 33 -8.45 -9.84 3.10
CA ALA A 33 -9.43 -8.88 3.58
C ALA A 33 -9.04 -7.49 3.11
N ASN A 34 -9.98 -6.75 2.54
CA ASN A 34 -9.83 -5.34 2.24
C ASN A 34 -10.96 -4.53 2.88
N ASN A 35 -10.61 -3.89 4.00
CA ASN A 35 -11.46 -2.95 4.73
C ASN A 35 -11.06 -1.51 4.42
N GLY A 36 -10.06 -1.35 3.56
CA GLY A 36 -9.51 -0.08 3.14
C GLY A 36 -10.52 0.68 2.27
N PRO A 37 -10.24 1.97 2.06
CA PRO A 37 -11.12 2.86 1.33
C PRO A 37 -11.05 2.69 -0.20
N ALA A 38 -10.04 1.97 -0.71
CA ALA A 38 -9.86 1.65 -2.12
C ALA A 38 -10.03 0.15 -2.36
N GLU A 39 -10.41 -0.24 -3.58
CA GLU A 39 -10.54 -1.65 -3.99
C GLU A 39 -9.19 -2.38 -3.99
N GLU A 40 -8.12 -1.67 -4.33
CA GLU A 40 -6.74 -2.16 -4.31
C GLU A 40 -6.12 -2.01 -2.92
N LYS A 41 -5.35 -3.02 -2.51
CA LYS A 41 -4.60 -3.01 -1.26
C LYS A 41 -3.12 -2.74 -1.55
N LEU A 42 -2.56 -1.69 -0.95
CA LEU A 42 -1.17 -1.26 -1.23
C LEU A 42 -0.11 -1.98 -0.39
N GLY A 43 -0.50 -2.46 0.79
CA GLY A 43 0.37 -3.22 1.69
C GLY A 43 -0.42 -4.38 2.28
N VAL A 44 0.22 -5.54 2.35
CA VAL A 44 -0.36 -6.76 2.92
C VAL A 44 0.43 -7.11 4.16
N CYS A 45 -0.24 -7.19 5.31
CA CYS A 45 0.32 -7.76 6.52
C CYS A 45 -0.36 -9.10 6.83
N ASP A 46 0.25 -9.93 7.70
CA ASP A 46 -0.25 -11.29 7.97
C ASP A 46 -1.71 -11.31 8.45
N GLY A 47 -2.16 -10.27 9.17
CA GLY A 47 -3.54 -10.13 9.63
C GLY A 47 -4.56 -9.89 8.51
N ASP A 48 -4.10 -9.55 7.30
CA ASP A 48 -4.95 -9.33 6.14
C ASP A 48 -5.25 -10.61 5.37
N VAL A 49 -4.45 -11.66 5.55
CA VAL A 49 -4.57 -12.90 4.78
C VAL A 49 -5.69 -13.74 5.38
N LEU A 50 -6.80 -13.85 4.65
CA LEU A 50 -7.94 -14.68 5.02
C LEU A 50 -7.68 -16.16 4.72
N ALA A 51 -7.05 -16.43 3.58
CA ALA A 51 -6.65 -17.77 3.15
C ALA A 51 -5.52 -17.67 2.12
N ARG A 52 -4.78 -18.77 1.93
CA ARG A 52 -3.80 -18.91 0.86
C ARG A 52 -3.69 -20.36 0.43
N SER A 53 -3.35 -20.58 -0.85
CA SER A 53 -2.90 -21.89 -1.29
C SER A 53 -1.43 -22.11 -0.93
N GLU A 54 -0.96 -23.35 -1.03
CA GLU A 54 0.47 -23.60 -1.22
C GLU A 54 0.91 -23.14 -2.62
N PHE A 55 2.21 -22.87 -2.77
CA PHE A 55 2.81 -22.65 -4.08
C PHE A 55 3.15 -23.98 -4.73
N VAL A 56 2.68 -24.18 -5.96
CA VAL A 56 2.85 -25.45 -6.68
C VAL A 56 3.37 -25.23 -8.09
N THR A 57 4.24 -26.13 -8.55
CA THR A 57 4.68 -26.24 -9.96
C THR A 57 3.69 -27.09 -10.75
N ALA A 58 2.41 -26.79 -10.61
CA ALA A 58 1.32 -27.48 -11.30
C ALA A 58 0.55 -26.50 -12.19
N ASN A 59 -0.29 -27.06 -13.06
CA ASN A 59 -1.16 -26.27 -13.94
C ASN A 59 -2.34 -25.65 -13.19
N GLU A 60 -2.63 -26.10 -11.97
CA GLU A 60 -3.72 -25.59 -11.17
C GLU A 60 -3.39 -25.60 -9.67
N THR A 61 -4.04 -24.70 -8.95
CA THR A 61 -4.08 -24.67 -7.48
C THR A 61 -5.42 -24.14 -6.99
N LEU A 62 -5.78 -24.49 -5.76
CA LEU A 62 -7.07 -24.21 -5.15
C LEU A 62 -6.87 -23.60 -3.77
N VAL A 63 -7.80 -22.73 -3.36
CA VAL A 63 -7.90 -22.28 -1.97
C VAL A 63 -9.36 -22.25 -1.55
N GLU A 64 -9.64 -22.83 -0.39
CA GLU A 64 -10.95 -22.75 0.27
C GLU A 64 -10.96 -21.60 1.27
N LEU A 65 -12.09 -20.89 1.30
CA LEU A 65 -12.33 -19.78 2.21
C LEU A 65 -13.73 -19.90 2.77
N VAL A 66 -13.85 -19.73 4.09
CA VAL A 66 -15.14 -19.49 4.74
C VAL A 66 -15.18 -18.03 5.14
N VAL A 67 -15.98 -17.22 4.43
CA VAL A 67 -16.16 -15.80 4.76
C VAL A 67 -17.10 -15.73 5.97
N PRO A 68 -16.64 -15.25 7.14
CA PRO A 68 -17.48 -15.16 8.32
C PRO A 68 -18.64 -14.17 8.05
N THR A 69 -19.80 -14.35 8.66
CA THR A 69 -20.97 -13.51 8.37
C THR A 69 -21.06 -12.22 9.15
N ASN A 70 -20.33 -12.11 10.26
CA ASN A 70 -20.11 -10.88 11.02
C ASN A 70 -19.23 -9.85 10.28
N VAL A 71 -18.98 -10.10 9.01
CA VAL A 71 -18.02 -9.43 8.15
C VAL A 71 -18.72 -8.75 6.96
N TRP A 72 -19.97 -9.14 6.67
CA TRP A 72 -20.85 -8.51 5.68
C TRP A 72 -21.75 -7.49 6.41
N PRO A 73 -22.07 -6.30 5.87
CA PRO A 73 -22.31 -5.10 6.69
C PRO A 73 -23.61 -5.16 7.51
N SER A 74 -23.54 -5.77 8.69
CA SER A 74 -24.47 -5.55 9.79
C SER A 74 -23.99 -4.32 10.56
N SER A 75 -24.32 -3.13 10.02
CA SER A 75 -24.37 -1.80 10.68
C SER A 75 -23.24 -1.36 11.65
N SER A 76 -22.12 -2.09 11.69
CA SER A 76 -20.96 -1.84 12.54
C SER A 76 -19.71 -1.86 11.67
N ASP A 77 -18.88 -0.83 11.82
CA ASP A 77 -17.80 -0.41 10.93
C ASP A 77 -16.57 -1.35 10.90
N SER A 78 -16.74 -2.64 11.25
CA SER A 78 -15.66 -3.61 11.48
C SER A 78 -15.70 -4.87 10.59
N GLY A 79 -16.66 -4.97 9.66
CA GLY A 79 -16.74 -6.05 8.69
C GLY A 79 -15.83 -5.88 7.45
N VAL A 80 -15.50 -6.98 6.77
CA VAL A 80 -14.76 -6.98 5.50
C VAL A 80 -15.65 -6.46 4.39
N LYS A 81 -15.28 -5.30 3.87
CA LYS A 81 -16.00 -4.62 2.78
C LYS A 81 -15.74 -5.33 1.45
N HIS A 82 -14.51 -5.79 1.23
CA HIS A 82 -14.10 -6.47 0.00
C HIS A 82 -13.14 -7.62 0.27
N VAL A 83 -13.29 -8.73 -0.45
CA VAL A 83 -12.30 -9.82 -0.50
C VAL A 83 -11.50 -9.66 -1.79
N VAL A 84 -10.18 -9.57 -1.67
CA VAL A 84 -9.26 -9.45 -2.81
C VAL A 84 -8.60 -10.79 -3.05
N VAL A 85 -8.62 -11.26 -4.30
CA VAL A 85 -7.93 -12.49 -4.72
C VAL A 85 -6.71 -12.09 -5.54
N VAL A 86 -5.52 -12.52 -5.10
CA VAL A 86 -4.25 -12.24 -5.75
C VAL A 86 -3.67 -13.55 -6.31
N PRO A 87 -3.89 -13.85 -7.59
CA PRO A 87 -3.13 -14.89 -8.27
C PRO A 87 -1.69 -14.41 -8.45
N CYS A 88 -0.72 -15.23 -8.09
CA CYS A 88 0.69 -14.85 -8.11
C CYS A 88 1.62 -16.03 -8.39
N THR A 89 2.85 -15.71 -8.77
CA THR A 89 3.97 -16.65 -8.86
C THR A 89 4.84 -16.54 -7.62
N TYR A 90 5.54 -17.62 -7.27
CA TYR A 90 6.47 -17.62 -6.15
C TYR A 90 7.69 -16.75 -6.47
N GLU A 91 8.30 -16.98 -7.63
CA GLU A 91 9.42 -16.17 -8.11
C GLU A 91 8.92 -14.87 -8.78
N PRO A 92 9.63 -13.74 -8.56
CA PRO A 92 9.35 -12.50 -9.27
C PRO A 92 9.73 -12.61 -10.76
N GLY A 93 9.03 -11.85 -11.61
CA GLY A 93 9.36 -11.75 -13.03
C GLY A 93 8.81 -12.87 -13.92
N ILE A 94 8.11 -13.85 -13.35
CA ILE A 94 7.42 -14.90 -14.10
C ILE A 94 6.12 -14.33 -14.69
N VAL A 95 5.99 -14.40 -16.02
CA VAL A 95 4.81 -13.95 -16.76
C VAL A 95 4.05 -15.17 -17.26
N ASP A 96 2.76 -15.25 -16.96
CA ASP A 96 1.92 -16.38 -17.35
C ASP A 96 0.46 -15.93 -17.62
N THR A 97 -0.26 -16.73 -18.40
CA THR A 97 -1.68 -16.56 -18.67
C THR A 97 -2.49 -17.55 -17.86
N PHE A 98 -3.51 -17.06 -17.16
CA PHE A 98 -4.32 -17.86 -16.26
C PHE A 98 -5.82 -17.59 -16.39
N THR A 99 -6.59 -18.52 -15.86
CA THR A 99 -8.03 -18.41 -15.62
C THR A 99 -8.25 -18.50 -14.11
N LEU A 100 -8.97 -17.52 -13.55
CA LEU A 100 -9.39 -17.53 -12.16
C LEU A 100 -10.89 -17.82 -12.11
N THR A 101 -11.28 -18.89 -11.42
CA THR A 101 -12.68 -19.30 -11.25
C THR A 101 -13.04 -19.32 -9.78
N VAL A 102 -14.20 -18.76 -9.42
CA VAL A 102 -14.68 -18.75 -8.04
C VAL A 102 -16.02 -19.44 -7.97
N TYR A 103 -16.08 -20.48 -7.15
CA TYR A 103 -17.29 -21.21 -6.81
C TYR A 103 -17.75 -20.75 -5.41
N ALA A 104 -19.02 -20.44 -5.26
CA ALA A 104 -19.59 -20.10 -3.97
C ALA A 104 -21.00 -20.67 -3.81
N ASP A 105 -21.40 -20.89 -2.56
CA ASP A 105 -22.76 -21.30 -2.20
C ASP A 105 -23.76 -20.13 -2.16
N HIS A 106 -23.29 -18.91 -2.46
CA HIS A 106 -24.08 -17.68 -2.58
C HIS A 106 -23.77 -16.97 -3.90
N ASN A 107 -24.66 -16.09 -4.34
CA ASN A 107 -24.42 -15.23 -5.50
C ASN A 107 -23.27 -14.26 -5.21
N ILE A 108 -22.19 -14.38 -5.97
CA ILE A 108 -21.01 -13.53 -5.89
C ILE A 108 -20.67 -12.97 -7.27
N SER A 109 -19.91 -11.87 -7.29
CA SER A 109 -19.31 -11.32 -8.50
C SER A 109 -17.79 -11.30 -8.36
N LEU A 110 -17.10 -11.88 -9.34
CA LEU A 110 -15.67 -11.70 -9.51
C LEU A 110 -15.45 -10.56 -10.50
N VAL A 111 -14.87 -9.45 -10.04
CA VAL A 111 -14.58 -8.28 -10.86
C VAL A 111 -13.10 -7.92 -10.77
N PRO A 112 -12.44 -7.58 -11.88
CA PRO A 112 -11.11 -7.00 -11.83
C PRO A 112 -11.14 -5.70 -11.03
N ILE A 113 -10.12 -5.47 -10.20
CA ILE A 113 -9.97 -4.18 -9.51
C ILE A 113 -9.79 -3.10 -10.57
N SER A 114 -10.73 -2.16 -10.60
CA SER A 114 -10.81 -1.10 -11.60
C SER A 114 -10.48 0.26 -11.00
N ASN A 115 -10.78 0.46 -9.72
CA ASN A 115 -10.43 1.66 -8.98
C ASN A 115 -9.12 1.45 -8.22
N ARG A 116 -8.01 1.71 -8.91
CA ARG A 116 -6.67 1.69 -8.32
C ARG A 116 -6.35 2.99 -7.60
N TRP A 117 -5.33 2.95 -6.76
CA TRP A 117 -4.82 4.17 -6.13
C TRP A 117 -4.30 5.13 -7.20
N SER A 118 -4.60 6.42 -7.02
CA SER A 118 -3.92 7.47 -7.78
C SER A 118 -2.47 7.53 -7.33
N VAL A 119 -1.53 7.63 -8.26
CA VAL A 119 -0.11 7.60 -7.96
C VAL A 119 0.58 8.88 -8.44
N THR A 120 1.42 9.46 -7.60
CA THR A 120 2.30 10.57 -8.01
C THR A 120 3.46 10.05 -8.84
N ARG A 121 4.06 10.89 -9.68
CA ARG A 121 5.36 10.58 -10.27
C ARG A 121 6.37 10.31 -9.14
N ALA A 122 7.17 9.25 -9.26
CA ALA A 122 8.31 9.03 -8.38
C ALA A 122 9.32 10.18 -8.57
N LEU A 123 9.69 10.86 -7.49
CA LEU A 123 10.69 11.92 -7.52
C LEU A 123 12.02 11.38 -7.00
N SER A 124 13.02 11.31 -7.88
CA SER A 124 14.39 10.96 -7.51
C SER A 124 15.08 12.13 -6.83
N SER A 125 15.80 11.83 -5.75
CA SER A 125 16.61 12.78 -4.99
C SER A 125 17.75 12.03 -4.28
N CYS A 126 18.57 12.74 -3.50
CA CYS A 126 19.68 12.13 -2.80
C CYS A 126 19.93 12.78 -1.43
N TRP A 127 20.39 11.94 -0.51
CA TRP A 127 21.09 12.39 0.68
C TRP A 127 22.55 12.61 0.33
N SER A 128 23.08 13.74 0.75
CA SER A 128 24.48 14.13 0.66
C SER A 128 24.98 14.51 2.05
N VAL A 129 26.28 14.69 2.21
CA VAL A 129 26.89 15.15 3.47
C VAL A 129 26.28 16.46 3.98
N GLN A 130 25.76 17.31 3.07
CA GLN A 130 25.21 18.62 3.42
C GLN A 130 23.73 18.58 3.83
N ASN A 131 22.95 17.63 3.32
CA ASN A 131 21.50 17.56 3.54
C ASN A 131 21.06 16.31 4.34
N SER A 132 21.94 15.37 4.65
CA SER A 132 21.63 14.18 5.46
C SER A 132 21.54 14.51 6.95
N GLY A 133 20.37 15.03 7.34
CA GLY A 133 20.12 15.55 8.68
C GLY A 133 19.92 14.49 9.76
N GLY A 134 19.75 13.22 9.39
CA GLY A 134 19.35 12.15 10.29
C GLY A 134 17.86 12.20 10.67
N CYS A 135 17.43 11.29 11.55
CA CYS A 135 16.08 11.28 12.10
C CYS A 135 15.85 12.41 13.12
N ARG A 136 14.61 12.57 13.61
CA ARG A 136 14.23 13.64 14.58
C ARG A 136 14.99 13.64 15.91
N ASN A 137 15.76 12.60 16.21
CA ASN A 137 16.66 12.57 17.37
C ASN A 137 17.85 13.53 17.21
N TYR A 138 18.09 14.04 16.00
CA TYR A 138 19.15 14.96 15.69
C TYR A 138 18.57 16.33 15.31
N GLU A 139 19.13 17.41 15.86
CA GLU A 139 18.68 18.79 15.56
C GLU A 139 18.78 19.14 14.06
N THR A 140 19.66 18.45 13.33
CA THR A 140 19.87 18.63 11.90
C THR A 140 18.79 18.01 11.01
N TRP A 141 17.79 17.30 11.55
CA TRP A 141 16.82 16.54 10.75
C TRP A 141 16.05 17.38 9.72
N GLN A 142 15.88 18.68 9.95
CA GLN A 142 15.21 19.58 9.01
C GLN A 142 16.06 19.93 7.77
N LYS A 143 17.35 19.58 7.78
CA LYS A 143 18.23 19.69 6.60
C LYS A 143 17.95 18.62 5.54
N ASN A 144 17.24 17.55 5.92
CA ASN A 144 16.84 16.51 4.99
C ASN A 144 16.06 17.07 3.79
N PRO A 145 16.21 16.46 2.60
CA PRO A 145 15.36 16.79 1.47
C PRO A 145 13.89 16.77 1.86
N SER A 146 13.17 17.81 1.44
CA SER A 146 11.76 17.99 1.74
C SER A 146 10.94 18.19 0.48
N PHE A 147 9.69 17.74 0.55
CA PHE A 147 8.73 17.77 -0.54
C PHE A 147 7.38 18.30 -0.04
N THR A 148 6.72 19.10 -0.85
CA THR A 148 5.37 19.59 -0.57
C THR A 148 4.37 18.57 -1.09
N LEU A 149 3.55 18.01 -0.19
CA LEU A 149 2.41 17.16 -0.52
C LEU A 149 1.12 17.98 -0.42
N SER A 150 0.47 18.22 -1.56
CA SER A 150 -0.77 19.00 -1.60
C SER A 150 -2.01 18.10 -1.63
N CYS A 151 -3.11 18.60 -1.11
CA CYS A 151 -4.38 17.87 -1.14
C CYS A 151 -4.91 17.70 -2.57
N PRO A 152 -5.72 16.68 -2.83
CA PRO A 152 -6.43 16.55 -4.10
C PRO A 152 -7.25 17.81 -4.41
N PRO A 153 -7.38 18.25 -5.67
CA PRO A 153 -8.19 19.43 -6.00
C PRO A 153 -9.65 19.20 -5.60
N SER A 154 -10.30 20.20 -5.01
CA SER A 154 -11.74 20.14 -4.71
C SER A 154 -12.51 20.23 -6.03
N ARG A 155 -13.19 19.15 -6.41
CA ARG A 155 -13.96 19.09 -7.66
C ARG A 155 -15.46 19.35 -7.47
N SER A 156 -15.96 19.39 -6.23
CA SER A 156 -17.35 19.68 -5.87
C SER A 156 -17.48 19.95 -4.36
N ASN A 157 -18.61 20.53 -3.94
CA ASN A 157 -18.92 20.77 -2.51
C ASN A 157 -19.11 19.48 -1.67
N ASP A 158 -19.19 18.30 -2.31
CA ASP A 158 -19.40 16.99 -1.66
C ASP A 158 -18.11 16.17 -1.49
N GLN A 159 -16.93 16.75 -1.73
CA GLN A 159 -15.67 16.04 -1.50
C GLN A 159 -15.43 15.83 0.01
N PRO A 160 -14.98 14.63 0.43
CA PRO A 160 -14.68 14.37 1.83
C PRO A 160 -13.60 15.33 2.34
N SER A 161 -13.72 15.75 3.60
CA SER A 161 -12.77 16.65 4.28
C SER A 161 -11.38 16.02 4.48
N SER A 162 -11.26 14.72 4.20
CA SER A 162 -10.04 13.93 4.30
C SER A 162 -9.87 12.99 3.11
N TRP A 163 -8.65 12.51 2.89
CA TRP A 163 -8.34 11.44 1.93
C TRP A 163 -7.26 10.53 2.51
N SER A 164 -7.32 9.24 2.19
CA SER A 164 -6.24 8.31 2.58
C SER A 164 -5.13 8.30 1.55
N ALA A 165 -3.90 8.13 2.04
CA ALA A 165 -2.73 7.95 1.22
C ALA A 165 -1.65 7.09 1.90
N MET A 166 -0.82 6.45 1.08
CA MET A 166 0.40 5.77 1.46
C MET A 166 1.61 6.54 0.90
N CYS A 167 2.50 6.93 1.79
CA CYS A 167 3.73 7.62 1.47
C CYS A 167 4.89 6.63 1.48
N ILE A 168 5.79 6.72 0.50
CA ILE A 168 6.88 5.75 0.30
C ILE A 168 8.20 6.50 0.10
N VAL A 169 9.26 5.97 0.71
CA VAL A 169 10.66 6.25 0.37
C VAL A 169 11.33 4.94 -0.03
N SER A 170 11.95 4.89 -1.20
CA SER A 170 12.68 3.71 -1.69
C SER A 170 14.10 4.05 -2.16
N GLN A 171 15.00 3.07 -2.05
CA GLN A 171 16.41 3.18 -2.43
C GLN A 171 16.63 2.36 -3.71
N PRO A 172 17.18 2.95 -4.78
CA PRO A 172 17.33 2.27 -6.05
C PRO A 172 18.51 1.28 -6.09
N ASP A 173 19.50 1.43 -5.20
CA ASP A 173 20.70 0.58 -5.15
C ASP A 173 20.58 -0.50 -4.06
N PRO A 174 20.37 -1.78 -4.42
CA PRO A 174 20.25 -2.86 -3.45
C PRO A 174 21.57 -3.23 -2.76
N GLU A 175 22.72 -2.83 -3.29
CA GLU A 175 24.03 -3.11 -2.69
C GLU A 175 24.38 -2.10 -1.59
N HIS A 176 23.73 -0.92 -1.59
CA HIS A 176 24.01 0.18 -0.66
C HIS A 176 22.74 0.66 0.07
N ILE A 177 22.10 -0.25 0.80
CA ILE A 177 20.91 0.06 1.61
C ILE A 177 21.30 0.82 2.88
N LEU A 178 20.79 2.05 3.03
CA LEU A 178 20.88 2.83 4.26
C LEU A 178 19.69 2.55 5.18
N PRO A 179 19.83 2.76 6.51
CA PRO A 179 18.69 2.81 7.42
C PRO A 179 17.91 4.11 7.16
N ILE A 180 16.71 4.00 6.60
CA ILE A 180 15.90 5.15 6.14
C ILE A 180 14.55 5.20 6.83
N GLY A 181 13.95 6.38 6.85
CA GLY A 181 12.62 6.65 7.37
C GLY A 181 12.11 7.98 6.82
N PHE A 182 10.90 8.37 7.19
CA PHE A 182 10.37 9.67 6.78
C PHE A 182 9.37 10.23 7.77
N TYR A 183 9.09 11.53 7.61
CA TYR A 183 8.03 12.22 8.32
C TYR A 183 7.20 13.04 7.35
N VAL A 184 5.89 12.96 7.47
CA VAL A 184 4.96 13.92 6.85
C VAL A 184 4.38 14.78 7.96
N ILE A 185 4.61 16.08 7.88
CA ILE A 185 4.17 17.06 8.88
C ILE A 185 3.16 18.03 8.29
N ASP A 186 2.23 18.49 9.10
CA ASP A 186 1.33 19.59 8.73
C ASP A 186 2.02 20.96 8.88
N THR A 187 1.29 22.02 8.54
CA THR A 187 1.74 23.40 8.62
C THR A 187 2.06 23.88 10.04
N THR A 188 1.61 23.15 11.08
CA THR A 188 1.92 23.43 12.50
C THR A 188 3.16 22.69 13.00
N GLY A 189 3.76 21.82 12.17
CA GLY A 189 4.92 21.01 12.52
C GLY A 189 4.58 19.64 13.12
N ARG A 190 3.29 19.32 13.29
CA ARG A 190 2.85 18.05 13.87
C ARG A 190 3.01 16.93 12.84
N THR A 191 3.59 15.81 13.29
CA THR A 191 3.69 14.59 12.46
C THR A 191 2.33 13.98 12.26
N ARG A 192 1.96 13.79 11.00
CA ARG A 192 0.74 13.09 10.57
C ARG A 192 1.08 11.69 10.10
N CYS A 193 2.08 11.53 9.25
CA CYS A 193 2.53 10.21 8.82
C CYS A 193 4.02 10.03 9.12
N LYS A 194 4.44 8.79 9.37
CA LYS A 194 5.86 8.42 9.44
C LYS A 194 6.07 7.03 8.85
N GLY A 195 7.19 6.85 8.15
CA GLY A 195 7.75 5.53 7.89
C GLY A 195 8.60 5.11 9.08
N THR A 196 8.46 3.87 9.53
CA THR A 196 9.34 3.31 10.56
C THR A 196 10.77 3.28 10.01
N PHE A 197 11.73 3.77 10.80
CA PHE A 197 13.13 3.71 10.38
C PHE A 197 13.61 2.27 10.36
N SER A 198 14.04 1.78 9.20
CA SER A 198 14.53 0.42 9.01
C SER A 198 15.67 0.38 8.00
N LEU A 199 16.51 -0.64 8.13
CA LEU A 199 17.49 -1.00 7.10
C LEU A 199 16.74 -1.82 6.04
N ALA A 200 16.14 -1.13 5.07
CA ALA A 200 15.32 -1.77 4.04
C ALA A 200 15.40 -1.00 2.70
N PRO A 201 15.19 -1.68 1.56
CA PRO A 201 15.08 -1.05 0.25
C PRO A 201 13.95 -0.01 0.18
N GLU A 202 12.92 -0.18 1.00
CA GLU A 202 11.76 0.70 1.01
C GLU A 202 11.16 0.80 2.42
N VAL A 203 10.62 1.98 2.73
CA VAL A 203 9.78 2.23 3.89
C VAL A 203 8.52 2.96 3.46
N PHE A 204 7.40 2.58 4.06
CA PHE A 204 6.10 3.20 3.78
C PHE A 204 5.36 3.58 5.07
N GLY A 205 4.33 4.39 4.92
CA GLY A 205 3.44 4.80 5.99
C GLY A 205 2.10 5.24 5.42
N GLN A 206 1.02 4.74 6.01
CA GLN A 206 -0.36 5.04 5.60
C GLN A 206 -1.01 6.02 6.58
N MET A 207 -1.76 6.99 6.06
CA MET A 207 -2.50 7.94 6.87
C MET A 207 -3.72 8.50 6.11
N THR A 208 -4.75 8.87 6.86
CA THR A 208 -5.86 9.70 6.39
C THR A 208 -5.53 11.17 6.66
N PHE A 209 -5.23 11.91 5.59
CA PHE A 209 -4.87 13.32 5.63
C PHE A 209 -6.12 14.19 5.56
N ARG A 210 -6.09 15.35 6.25
CA ARG A 210 -7.18 16.32 6.22
C ARG A 210 -6.88 17.48 5.27
N ARG A 211 -7.93 18.04 4.65
CA ARG A 211 -7.80 19.14 3.67
C ARG A 211 -7.41 20.46 4.32
N ASP A 212 -7.89 20.71 5.54
CA ASP A 212 -7.61 21.91 6.33
C ASP A 212 -6.17 21.95 6.88
N GLU A 213 -5.45 20.83 6.87
CA GLU A 213 -4.07 20.72 7.37
C GLU A 213 -3.01 20.80 6.24
N ALA A 214 -3.45 20.80 4.98
CA ALA A 214 -2.57 20.90 3.81
C ALA A 214 -2.06 22.34 3.58
N PRO A 215 -0.93 22.54 2.87
CA PRO A 215 -0.05 21.50 2.35
C PRO A 215 0.82 20.87 3.45
N TYR A 216 1.17 19.60 3.26
CA TYR A 216 2.07 18.88 4.15
C TYR A 216 3.52 18.99 3.66
N THR A 217 4.46 18.88 4.59
CA THR A 217 5.89 18.73 4.27
C THR A 217 6.33 17.29 4.54
N PHE A 218 6.80 16.62 3.50
CA PHE A 218 7.39 15.28 3.55
C PHE A 218 8.91 15.42 3.65
N TYR A 219 9.52 14.94 4.73
CA TYR A 219 10.97 14.80 4.88
C TYR A 219 11.39 13.36 4.67
N ALA A 220 12.25 13.09 3.69
CA ALA A 220 12.90 11.80 3.52
C ALA A 220 14.22 11.81 4.29
N CYS A 221 14.42 10.86 5.20
CA CYS A 221 15.53 10.91 6.16
C CYS A 221 16.33 9.60 6.17
N THR A 222 17.63 9.72 6.37
CA THR A 222 18.45 8.64 6.93
C THR A 222 18.28 8.57 8.45
N PHE A 223 18.58 7.44 9.08
CA PHE A 223 18.52 7.32 10.54
C PHE A 223 19.58 8.18 11.21
N ASN A 224 20.84 8.03 10.79
CA ASN A 224 21.97 8.83 11.27
C ASN A 224 22.30 9.97 10.28
N PRO A 225 22.78 11.12 10.76
CA PRO A 225 23.24 12.20 9.88
C PRO A 225 24.52 11.83 9.13
N GLY A 226 24.81 12.55 8.04
CA GLY A 226 26.05 12.41 7.27
C GLY A 226 26.08 11.23 6.28
N LEU A 227 25.01 10.44 6.20
CA LEU A 227 24.88 9.33 5.26
C LEU A 227 24.49 9.82 3.87
N ALA A 228 25.16 9.34 2.83
CA ALA A 228 24.90 9.70 1.44
C ALA A 228 24.33 8.51 0.66
N GLY A 229 23.35 8.77 -0.18
CA GLY A 229 22.68 7.74 -0.98
C GLY A 229 21.51 8.32 -1.77
N ASP A 230 21.14 7.65 -2.85
CA ASP A 230 20.02 8.03 -3.69
C ASP A 230 18.71 7.44 -3.16
N PHE A 231 17.60 8.13 -3.42
CA PHE A 231 16.27 7.64 -3.07
C PHE A 231 15.20 8.18 -4.01
N ASN A 232 14.04 7.55 -3.98
CA ASN A 232 12.81 8.02 -4.61
C ASN A 232 11.75 8.27 -3.54
N VAL A 233 10.91 9.29 -3.77
CA VAL A 233 9.66 9.50 -3.00
C VAL A 233 8.45 9.36 -3.90
N GLN A 234 7.42 8.70 -3.38
CA GLN A 234 6.16 8.51 -4.08
C GLN A 234 4.98 8.47 -3.11
N VAL A 235 3.81 8.90 -3.58
CA VAL A 235 2.55 8.83 -2.83
C VAL A 235 1.49 8.14 -3.66
N PHE A 236 0.80 7.20 -3.03
CA PHE A 236 -0.41 6.58 -3.54
C PHE A 236 -1.59 7.13 -2.73
N SER A 237 -2.65 7.60 -3.37
CA SER A 237 -3.80 8.24 -2.70
C SER A 237 -5.13 7.87 -3.35
N GLU A 238 -6.22 7.91 -2.57
CA GLU A 238 -7.59 7.63 -3.08
C GLU A 238 -7.95 8.56 -4.25
N TYR A 239 -7.56 9.83 -4.14
CA TYR A 239 -7.77 10.85 -5.17
C TYR A 239 -6.43 11.45 -5.60
N PRO A 240 -6.28 11.95 -6.84
CA PRO A 240 -5.03 12.51 -7.32
C PRO A 240 -4.53 13.67 -6.43
N CYS A 241 -3.37 13.50 -5.81
CA CYS A 241 -2.65 14.55 -5.09
C CYS A 241 -1.39 14.98 -5.85
N THR A 242 -0.70 16.03 -5.40
CA THR A 242 0.59 16.45 -5.97
C THR A 242 1.71 16.34 -4.95
N LEU A 243 2.89 15.94 -5.42
CA LEU A 243 4.13 15.87 -4.66
C LEU A 243 5.20 16.61 -5.46
N GLU A 244 5.86 17.59 -4.83
CA GLU A 244 6.85 18.45 -5.49
C GLU A 244 8.03 18.73 -4.56
N PRO A 245 9.28 18.82 -5.06
CA PRO A 245 10.41 19.22 -4.23
C PRO A 245 10.23 20.62 -3.64
N CYS A 246 10.55 20.80 -2.36
CA CYS A 246 10.59 22.13 -1.76
C CYS A 246 11.79 22.90 -2.33
N HIS A 247 11.54 24.00 -3.03
CA HIS A 247 12.59 24.85 -3.57
C HIS A 247 13.14 25.75 -2.45
N SER A 248 14.26 25.32 -1.85
CA SER A 248 15.07 25.99 -0.81
C SER A 248 14.62 25.76 0.65
N PRO A 249 15.57 25.59 1.59
CA PRO A 249 15.26 25.45 3.00
C PRO A 249 14.65 26.76 3.52
N ARG A 250 13.52 26.65 4.23
CA ARG A 250 13.00 27.78 5.01
C ARG A 250 14.11 28.20 5.98
N ARG A 251 14.61 29.43 5.81
CA ARG A 251 15.58 30.07 6.70
C ARG A 251 15.01 30.24 8.10
#